data_AF-A0A485KIV2-F1
#
_entry.id   AF-A0A485KIV2-F1
#
_cell.length_a   1.000
_cell.length_b   1.000
_cell.length_c   1.000
_cell.angle_alpha   90.00
_cell.angle_beta   90.00
_cell.angle_gamma   90.00
#
_symmetry.space_group_name_H-M   'P 1'
#
loop_
_entity.id
_entity.type
_entity.pdbx_description
1 polymer ?
#
loop_
_entity_poly.entity_id
_entity_poly.type
_entity_poly.pdbx_seq_one_letter_code
_entity_poly.pdbx_strand_id
1 'polypeptide(L)'
;MENRRRELTSATKVAIVHRIQPYLRNGQPQRGAFSKTAEHFDITRQTVAYVWRKFCVEGSTTSKKMGKVGPRPQYTAEQVQQLVRAVPEDKRSMMRDMSAATGLSMGTLSRHLKKGTFQRRSSRIKPLLSDANRAQRVEFC
;
A
#
# COMPACT_ATOMS: atom_id res chain seq x y z
N MET A 1 -5.89 5.49 -32.85
CA MET A 1 -6.51 4.31 -32.20
C MET A 1 -6.53 4.57 -30.70
N GLU A 2 -7.70 4.92 -30.17
CA GLU A 2 -7.88 5.39 -28.79
C GLU A 2 -7.50 4.29 -27.78
N ASN A 3 -6.65 4.66 -26.82
CA ASN A 3 -6.14 3.78 -25.77
C ASN A 3 -7.31 3.26 -24.90
N ARG A 4 -7.79 2.03 -25.16
CA ARG A 4 -8.78 1.33 -24.31
C ARG A 4 -8.16 0.97 -22.96
N ARG A 5 -7.96 1.97 -22.10
CA ARG A 5 -7.65 1.76 -20.69
C ARG A 5 -8.79 0.94 -20.08
N ARG A 6 -8.46 -0.13 -19.35
CA ARG A 6 -9.45 -0.99 -18.66
C ARG A 6 -10.37 -0.22 -17.70
N GLU A 7 -9.94 0.95 -17.21
CA GLU A 7 -10.66 1.80 -16.27
C GLU A 7 -10.65 3.25 -16.74
N LEU A 8 -11.77 3.95 -16.55
CA LEU A 8 -11.84 5.41 -16.72
C LEU A 8 -10.99 6.12 -15.66
N THR A 9 -10.29 7.18 -16.08
CA THR A 9 -9.54 8.04 -15.16
C THR A 9 -10.49 8.76 -14.20
N SER A 10 -10.00 9.16 -13.02
CA SER A 10 -10.80 9.95 -12.06
C SER A 10 -11.29 11.25 -12.70
N ALA A 11 -10.45 11.95 -13.45
CA ALA A 11 -10.80 13.16 -14.18
C ALA A 11 -11.96 12.94 -15.17
N THR A 12 -11.92 11.86 -15.96
CA THR A 12 -13.02 11.53 -16.88
C THR A 12 -14.31 11.21 -16.12
N LYS A 13 -14.25 10.50 -14.99
CA LYS A 13 -15.43 10.22 -14.15
C LYS A 13 -16.04 11.51 -13.59
N VAL A 14 -15.21 12.47 -13.17
CA VAL A 14 -15.66 13.81 -12.73
C VAL A 14 -16.33 14.58 -13.88
N ALA A 15 -15.71 14.58 -15.07
CA ALA A 15 -16.27 15.23 -16.25
C ALA A 15 -17.64 14.66 -16.65
N ILE A 16 -17.81 13.33 -16.56
CA ILE A 16 -19.09 12.65 -16.78
C ILE A 16 -20.16 13.16 -15.79
N VAL A 17 -19.82 13.24 -14.50
CA VAL A 17 -20.75 13.71 -13.46
C VAL A 17 -21.17 15.16 -13.72
N HIS A 18 -20.21 16.06 -13.99
CA HIS A 18 -20.51 17.45 -14.32
C HIS A 18 -21.37 17.59 -15.58
N ARG A 19 -21.15 16.75 -16.60
CA ARG A 19 -21.95 16.78 -17.82
C ARG A 19 -23.40 16.36 -17.59
N ILE A 20 -23.67 15.50 -16.60
CA ILE A 20 -25.03 15.07 -16.26
C ILE A 20 -25.78 16.13 -15.46
N GLN A 21 -25.09 16.97 -14.66
CA GLN A 21 -25.71 17.96 -13.76
C GLN A 21 -26.76 18.87 -14.43
N PRO A 22 -26.55 19.43 -15.64
CA PRO A 22 -27.54 20.27 -16.30
C PRO A 22 -28.83 19.54 -16.71
N TYR A 23 -28.78 18.21 -16.85
CA TYR A 23 -29.93 17.39 -17.25
C TYR A 23 -30.74 16.87 -16.06
N LEU A 24 -30.46 17.35 -14.84
CA LEU A 24 -31.18 16.93 -13.64
C LEU A 24 -32.52 17.66 -13.52
N ARG A 25 -33.57 16.89 -13.25
CA ARG A 25 -34.90 17.39 -12.87
C ARG A 25 -35.31 16.66 -11.59
N ASN A 26 -35.65 17.39 -10.53
CA ASN A 26 -35.98 16.82 -9.22
C ASN A 26 -34.92 15.83 -8.69
N GLY A 27 -33.64 16.14 -8.90
CA GLY A 27 -32.51 15.29 -8.48
C GLY A 27 -32.28 14.04 -9.35
N GLN A 28 -33.05 13.82 -10.41
CA GLN A 28 -32.89 12.68 -11.32
C GLN A 28 -32.51 13.12 -12.74
N PRO A 29 -31.59 12.42 -13.41
CA PRO A 29 -31.27 12.69 -14.81
C PRO A 29 -32.47 12.42 -15.72
N GLN A 30 -32.78 13.37 -16.62
CA GLN A 30 -33.83 13.22 -17.60
C GLN A 30 -33.56 12.06 -18.58
N ARG A 31 -34.63 11.56 -19.23
CA ARG A 31 -34.53 10.53 -20.27
C ARG A 31 -33.58 11.00 -21.37
N GLY A 32 -32.63 10.13 -21.73
CA GLY A 32 -31.62 10.42 -22.75
C GLY A 32 -30.39 11.19 -22.27
N ALA A 33 -30.36 11.72 -21.03
CA ALA A 33 -29.19 12.41 -20.48
C ALA A 33 -27.92 11.54 -20.52
N PHE A 34 -28.04 10.27 -20.14
CA PHE A 34 -26.94 9.32 -20.21
C PHE A 34 -26.52 9.00 -21.64
N SER A 35 -27.45 8.94 -22.60
CA SER A 35 -27.14 8.70 -24.01
C SER A 35 -26.38 9.86 -24.63
N LYS A 36 -26.81 11.10 -24.37
CA LYS A 36 -26.10 12.32 -24.82
C LYS A 36 -24.71 12.45 -24.23
N THR A 37 -24.56 12.06 -22.97
CA THR A 37 -23.26 12.08 -22.27
C THR A 37 -22.35 10.97 -22.80
N ALA A 38 -22.90 9.77 -23.05
CA ALA A 38 -22.20 8.64 -23.65
C ALA A 38 -21.64 8.98 -25.02
N GLU A 39 -22.45 9.59 -25.89
CA GLU A 39 -22.06 10.05 -27.22
C GLU A 39 -20.94 11.10 -27.15
N HIS A 40 -21.00 12.04 -26.20
CA HIS A 40 -19.98 13.07 -26.03
C HIS A 40 -18.61 12.51 -25.62
N PHE A 41 -18.56 11.48 -24.78
CA PHE A 41 -17.31 10.88 -24.30
C PHE A 41 -16.87 9.63 -25.09
N ASP A 42 -17.61 9.23 -26.12
CA ASP A 42 -17.43 7.96 -26.86
C ASP A 42 -17.35 6.72 -25.95
N ILE A 43 -18.29 6.63 -25.00
CA ILE A 43 -18.38 5.52 -24.04
C ILE A 43 -19.79 4.94 -24.05
N THR A 44 -19.94 3.66 -23.72
CA THR A 44 -21.26 3.04 -23.56
C THR A 44 -22.13 3.76 -22.51
N ARG A 45 -23.44 3.87 -22.78
CA ARG A 45 -24.45 4.40 -21.85
C ARG A 45 -24.41 3.69 -20.49
N GLN A 46 -24.12 2.39 -20.47
CA GLN A 46 -24.03 1.56 -19.28
C GLN A 46 -22.91 2.05 -18.35
N THR A 47 -21.74 2.39 -18.89
CA THR A 47 -20.63 2.93 -18.09
C THR A 47 -20.98 4.29 -17.49
N VAL A 48 -21.64 5.17 -18.26
CA VAL A 48 -22.11 6.48 -17.76
C VAL A 48 -23.09 6.28 -16.60
N ALA A 49 -24.07 5.40 -16.76
CA ALA A 49 -25.04 5.08 -15.71
C ALA A 49 -24.38 4.45 -14.46
N TYR A 50 -23.36 3.61 -14.65
CA TYR A 50 -22.57 3.05 -13.55
C TYR A 50 -21.82 4.14 -12.78
N VAL A 51 -21.12 5.04 -13.47
CA VAL A 51 -20.39 6.16 -12.85
C VAL A 51 -21.35 7.06 -12.07
N TRP A 52 -22.48 7.44 -12.67
CA TRP A 52 -23.50 8.26 -12.00
C TRP A 52 -24.04 7.61 -10.73
N ARG A 53 -24.49 6.35 -10.83
CA ARG A 53 -25.03 5.61 -9.68
C ARG A 53 -24.01 5.47 -8.56
N LYS A 54 -22.76 5.16 -8.92
CA LYS A 54 -21.67 5.04 -7.95
C LYS A 54 -21.38 6.37 -7.26
N PHE A 55 -21.40 7.47 -8.02
CA PHE A 55 -21.25 8.81 -7.45
C PHE A 55 -22.40 9.16 -6.49
N CYS A 56 -23.65 8.87 -6.84
CA CYS A 56 -24.80 9.11 -5.95
C CYS A 56 -24.72 8.34 -4.63
N VAL A 57 -24.14 7.13 -4.63
CA VAL A 57 -24.00 6.29 -3.43
C VAL A 57 -22.76 6.65 -2.61
N GLU A 58 -21.60 6.83 -3.25
CA GLU A 58 -20.32 7.00 -2.56
C GLU A 58 -19.93 8.48 -2.35
N GLY A 59 -20.59 9.42 -3.03
CA GLY A 59 -20.20 10.84 -3.04
C GLY A 59 -18.85 11.13 -3.69
N SER A 60 -18.20 10.14 -4.30
CA SER A 60 -16.87 10.26 -4.88
C SER A 60 -16.73 9.48 -6.18
N THR A 61 -15.96 10.02 -7.12
CA THR A 61 -15.58 9.37 -8.38
C THR A 61 -14.23 8.64 -8.30
N THR A 62 -13.58 8.69 -7.13
CA THR A 62 -12.25 8.13 -6.93
C THR A 62 -12.27 6.59 -6.90
N SER A 63 -11.21 5.98 -7.42
CA SER A 63 -11.10 4.52 -7.41
C SER A 63 -10.49 4.02 -6.11
N LYS A 64 -11.23 3.17 -5.38
CA LYS A 64 -10.73 2.45 -4.20
C LYS A 64 -9.66 1.39 -4.53
N LYS A 65 -9.39 1.13 -5.82
CA LYS A 65 -8.41 0.13 -6.27
C LYS A 65 -6.97 0.61 -6.16
N MET A 66 -6.73 1.92 -6.17
CA MET A 66 -5.37 2.47 -6.13
C MET A 66 -4.63 1.95 -4.89
N GLY A 67 -3.47 1.32 -5.09
CA GLY A 67 -2.68 0.68 -4.02
C GLY A 67 -3.22 -0.66 -3.50
N LYS A 68 -4.37 -1.15 -3.97
CA LYS A 68 -5.02 -2.41 -3.52
C LYS A 68 -5.09 -3.51 -4.58
N VAL A 69 -4.34 -3.36 -5.67
CA VAL A 69 -4.35 -4.28 -6.83
C VAL A 69 -3.20 -5.29 -6.83
N GLY A 70 -2.37 -5.29 -5.80
CA GLY A 70 -1.27 -6.24 -5.65
C GLY A 70 -1.62 -7.47 -4.81
N PRO A 71 -0.75 -8.49 -4.79
CA PRO A 71 -0.85 -9.61 -3.87
C PRO A 71 -0.93 -9.13 -2.42
N ARG A 72 -1.72 -9.84 -1.60
CA ARG A 72 -1.78 -9.56 -0.16
C ARG A 72 -0.41 -9.86 0.47
N PRO A 73 0.13 -8.98 1.33
CA PRO A 73 1.37 -9.27 2.04
C PRO A 73 1.21 -10.54 2.88
N GLN A 74 2.16 -11.47 2.75
CA GLN A 74 2.15 -12.71 3.52
C GLN A 74 2.45 -12.51 5.00
N TYR A 75 3.28 -11.51 5.32
CA TYR A 75 3.69 -11.18 6.69
C TYR A 75 3.28 -9.77 7.06
N THR A 76 2.74 -9.60 8.26
CA THR A 76 2.50 -8.28 8.85
C THR A 76 3.82 -7.68 9.36
N ALA A 77 3.85 -6.36 9.55
CA ALA A 77 5.04 -5.69 10.08
C ALA A 77 5.43 -6.22 11.47
N GLU A 78 4.42 -6.47 12.31
CA GLU A 78 4.59 -6.99 13.67
C GLU A 78 5.18 -8.41 13.67
N GLN A 79 4.66 -9.29 12.79
CA GLN A 79 5.19 -10.64 12.63
C GLN A 79 6.67 -10.62 12.22
N VAL A 80 7.04 -9.77 11.26
CA VAL A 80 8.45 -9.64 10.85
C VAL A 80 9.31 -9.09 11.98
N GLN A 81 8.82 -8.11 12.75
CA GLN A 81 9.54 -7.59 13.92
C GLN A 81 9.78 -8.68 14.97
N GLN A 82 8.77 -9.48 15.28
CA GLN A 82 8.89 -10.58 16.24
C GLN A 82 9.92 -11.61 15.78
N LEU A 83 9.85 -12.04 14.52
CA LEU A 83 10.81 -12.99 13.94
C LEU A 83 12.24 -12.44 13.99
N VAL A 84 12.45 -11.18 13.58
CA VAL A 84 13.78 -10.55 13.60
C VAL A 84 14.31 -10.37 15.02
N ARG A 85 13.46 -10.06 16.00
CA ARG A 85 13.85 -9.96 17.42
C ARG A 85 14.22 -11.31 18.02
N ALA A 86 13.60 -12.40 17.57
CA ALA A 86 13.93 -13.75 18.05
C ALA A 86 15.29 -14.26 17.54
N VAL A 87 15.82 -13.69 16.45
CA VAL A 87 17.15 -14.06 15.92
C VAL A 87 18.24 -13.66 16.93
N PRO A 88 19.23 -14.51 17.25
CA PRO A 88 20.41 -14.13 18.03
C PRO A 88 21.19 -12.93 17.44
N GLU A 89 21.81 -12.11 18.27
CA GLU A 89 22.45 -10.85 17.84
C GLU A 89 23.57 -11.04 16.81
N ASP A 90 24.38 -12.10 16.96
CA ASP A 90 25.43 -12.52 16.04
C ASP A 90 24.90 -12.72 14.60
N LYS A 91 23.68 -13.27 14.48
CA LYS A 91 23.04 -13.57 13.18
C LYS A 91 22.20 -12.43 12.61
N ARG A 92 22.09 -11.28 13.30
CA ARG A 92 21.37 -10.08 12.81
C ARG A 92 22.21 -9.17 11.91
N SER A 93 23.50 -9.47 11.73
CA SER A 93 24.44 -8.63 10.97
C SER A 93 24.28 -8.77 9.45
N MET A 94 24.14 -10.00 8.96
CA MET A 94 24.03 -10.30 7.54
C MET A 94 22.62 -10.73 7.17
N MET A 95 22.10 -10.16 6.07
CA MET A 95 20.76 -10.47 5.56
C MET A 95 20.57 -11.95 5.20
N ARG A 96 21.64 -12.63 4.79
CA ARG A 96 21.65 -14.08 4.51
C ARG A 96 21.44 -14.89 5.80
N ASP A 97 22.17 -14.56 6.86
CA ASP A 97 22.05 -15.25 8.15
C ASP A 97 20.67 -15.00 8.78
N MET A 98 20.17 -13.76 8.70
CA MET A 98 18.81 -13.44 9.11
C MET A 98 17.76 -14.22 8.30
N SER A 99 17.97 -14.38 7.00
CA SER A 99 17.07 -15.13 6.13
C SER A 99 17.02 -16.59 6.55
N ALA A 100 18.18 -17.21 6.79
CA ALA A 100 18.28 -18.57 7.29
C ALA A 100 17.64 -18.74 8.69
N ALA A 101 17.84 -17.78 9.59
CA ALA A 101 17.33 -17.85 10.96
C ALA A 101 15.81 -17.58 11.07
N THR A 102 15.25 -16.71 10.23
CA THR A 102 13.82 -16.34 10.28
C THR A 102 12.94 -17.12 9.31
N GLY A 103 13.53 -17.81 8.33
CA GLY A 103 12.81 -18.41 7.19
C GLY A 103 12.25 -17.39 6.20
N LEU A 104 12.45 -16.08 6.43
CA LEU A 104 12.01 -15.03 5.51
C LEU A 104 13.00 -14.91 4.36
N SER A 105 12.51 -14.73 3.13
CA SER A 105 13.40 -14.43 1.99
C SER A 105 14.18 -13.13 2.21
N MET A 106 15.41 -13.08 1.70
CA MET A 106 16.23 -11.85 1.73
C MET A 106 15.51 -10.65 1.13
N GLY A 107 14.71 -10.85 0.07
CA GLY A 107 13.92 -9.79 -0.56
C GLY A 107 12.83 -9.23 0.36
N THR A 108 12.16 -10.10 1.12
CA THR A 108 11.19 -9.69 2.14
C THR A 108 11.86 -8.87 3.23
N LEU A 109 12.96 -9.37 3.80
CA LEU A 109 13.73 -8.65 4.81
C LEU A 109 14.20 -7.29 4.28
N SER A 110 14.67 -7.20 3.03
CA SER A 110 15.20 -5.95 2.45
C SER A 110 14.10 -4.89 2.29
N ARG A 111 12.90 -5.29 1.85
CA ARG A 111 11.74 -4.39 1.78
C ARG A 111 11.33 -3.88 3.16
N HIS A 112 11.32 -4.76 4.17
CA HIS A 112 10.97 -4.36 5.53
C HIS A 112 12.02 -3.47 6.18
N LEU A 113 13.32 -3.68 5.89
CA LEU A 113 14.40 -2.80 6.29
C LEU A 113 14.23 -1.40 5.66
N LYS A 114 13.98 -1.32 4.35
CA LYS A 114 13.72 -0.04 3.65
C LYS A 114 12.47 0.68 4.16
N LYS A 115 11.43 -0.08 4.52
CA LYS A 115 10.20 0.44 5.12
C LYS A 115 10.39 0.93 6.56
N GLY A 116 11.50 0.59 7.21
CA GLY A 116 11.76 0.92 8.62
C GLY A 116 11.01 0.04 9.61
N THR A 117 10.53 -1.14 9.18
CA THR A 117 9.90 -2.12 10.09
C THR A 117 10.90 -2.59 11.16
N PHE A 118 12.16 -2.74 10.79
CA PHE A 118 13.28 -2.88 11.71
C PHE A 118 14.44 -2.07 11.15
N GLN A 119 15.42 -1.76 12.01
CA GLN A 119 16.58 -0.97 11.64
C GLN A 119 17.86 -1.77 11.84
N ARG A 120 18.85 -1.50 11.01
CA ARG A 120 20.20 -2.02 11.24
C ARG A 120 20.77 -1.32 12.48
N ARG A 121 21.08 -2.10 13.50
CA ARG A 121 21.72 -1.63 14.73
C ARG A 121 23.16 -2.12 14.72
N SER A 122 24.10 -1.20 14.76
CA SER A 122 25.50 -1.51 15.05
C SER A 122 25.83 -0.91 16.40
N SER A 123 25.99 -1.75 17.42
CA SER A 123 26.62 -1.32 18.67
C SER A 123 28.13 -1.42 18.49
N ARG A 124 28.84 -0.32 18.67
CA ARG A 124 30.30 -0.36 18.81
C ARG A 124 30.59 -0.80 20.25
N ILE A 125 30.75 -2.10 20.46
CA ILE A 125 31.17 -2.61 21.77
C ILE A 125 32.62 -2.15 21.98
N LYS A 126 32.89 -1.46 23.09
CA LYS A 126 34.26 -1.21 23.61
C LYS A 126 34.97 -2.57 23.82
N PRO A 127 36.32 -2.65 23.95
CA PRO A 127 37.06 -3.92 23.91
C PRO A 127 36.39 -5.04 24.72
N LEU A 128 36.40 -6.25 24.15
CA LEU A 128 35.82 -7.44 24.77
C LEU A 128 36.32 -7.55 26.21
N LEU A 129 35.40 -7.41 27.17
CA LEU A 129 35.72 -7.58 28.58
C LEU A 129 35.95 -9.07 28.82
N SER A 130 37.09 -9.42 29.43
CA SER A 130 37.27 -10.72 30.06
C SER A 130 36.26 -10.87 31.20
N ASP A 131 35.98 -12.10 31.60
CA ASP A 131 35.07 -12.37 32.72
C ASP A 131 35.56 -11.70 34.01
N ALA A 132 36.89 -11.62 34.21
CA ALA A 132 37.50 -10.87 35.31
C ALA A 132 37.18 -9.37 35.25
N ASN A 133 37.32 -8.74 34.07
CA ASN A 133 37.00 -7.32 33.90
C ASN A 133 35.50 -7.04 34.06
N ARG A 134 34.64 -8.02 33.75
CA ARG A 134 33.19 -7.92 33.99
C ARG A 134 32.88 -7.92 35.48
N ALA A 135 33.48 -8.81 36.25
CA ALA A 135 33.30 -8.89 37.71
C ALA A 135 33.76 -7.61 38.41
N GLN A 136 34.97 -7.12 38.09
CA GLN A 136 35.50 -5.88 38.67
C GLN A 136 34.61 -4.66 38.40
N ARG A 137 33.98 -4.59 37.22
CA ARG A 137 33.04 -3.49 36.90
C ARG A 137 31.74 -3.56 37.68
N VAL A 138 31.23 -4.77 37.93
CA VAL A 138 30.01 -4.96 38.74
C VAL A 138 30.29 -4.61 40.20
N GLU A 139 31.48 -4.92 40.70
CA GLU A 139 31.88 -4.60 42.08
C GLU A 139 32.16 -3.09 42.30
N PHE A 140 32.61 -2.38 41.26
CA PHE A 140 32.87 -0.95 41.32
C PHE A 140 31.59 -0.07 41.29
N CYS A 141 30.49 -0.57 40.72
CA CYS A 141 29.22 0.17 40.56
C CYS A 141 28.23 -0.14 41.67
#